data_AF-A0A137NPG2-F1
#
_entry.id   AF-A0A137NPG2-F1
#
_cell.length_a   1.000
_cell.length_b   1.000
_cell.length_c   1.000
_cell.angle_alpha   90.00
_cell.angle_beta   90.00
_cell.angle_gamma   90.00
#
_symmetry.space_group_name_H-M   'P 1'
#
loop_
_entity.id
_entity.type
_entity.pdbx_description
1 polymer ?
#
loop_
_entity_poly.entity_id
_entity_poly.type
_entity_poly.pdbx_seq_one_letter_code
_entity_poly.pdbx_strand_id
1 'polypeptide(L)'
;MSKVTYKSVFKSEHNNDLFVYVENADLLNKWKSDSTIPLAQVVQSFDIFDTDTGSHTGKASKASRQTISNILDTNDLDRAIKKILVEGELIKAPVAVNKAHGMYVSSV
;
A
#
# COMPACT_ATOMS: atom_id res chain seq x y z
N MET A 1 2.43 19.97 9.25
CA MET A 1 2.50 18.58 9.76
C MET A 1 2.82 17.68 8.59
N SER A 2 3.89 16.88 8.65
CA SER A 2 4.23 15.93 7.59
C SER A 2 3.22 14.78 7.60
N LYS A 3 2.45 14.60 6.52
CA LYS A 3 1.52 13.46 6.40
C LYS A 3 2.36 12.17 6.34
N VAL A 4 2.17 11.28 7.31
CA VAL A 4 2.73 9.92 7.27
C VAL A 4 1.81 9.06 6.43
N THR A 5 2.37 8.32 5.48
CA THR A 5 1.60 7.41 4.64
C THR A 5 1.84 5.99 5.09
N TYR A 6 0.77 5.24 5.30
CA TYR A 6 0.81 3.81 5.57
C TYR A 6 0.34 3.05 4.33
N LYS A 7 0.98 1.92 4.05
CA LYS A 7 0.57 1.00 2.98
C LYS A 7 0.49 -0.42 3.49
N SER A 8 -0.52 -1.16 3.08
CA SER A 8 -0.59 -2.61 3.28
C SER A 8 -0.09 -3.27 1.99
N VAL A 9 1.02 -4.01 2.09
CA VAL A 9 1.74 -4.61 0.95
C VAL A 9 1.50 -6.11 0.94
N PHE A 10 0.89 -6.59 -0.13
CA PHE A 10 0.74 -8.00 -0.43
C PHE A 10 1.89 -8.46 -1.33
N LYS A 11 2.77 -9.31 -0.79
CA LYS A 11 3.86 -9.91 -1.55
C LYS A 11 3.32 -11.07 -2.37
N SER A 12 3.50 -11.02 -3.68
CA SER A 12 3.13 -12.14 -4.54
C SER A 12 4.33 -13.06 -4.79
N GLU A 13 4.08 -14.30 -5.21
CA GLU A 13 5.15 -15.20 -5.67
C GLU A 13 5.73 -14.77 -7.04
N HIS A 14 5.07 -13.84 -7.72
CA HIS A 14 5.54 -13.23 -8.95
C HIS A 14 6.31 -11.93 -8.64
N ASN A 15 7.08 -11.41 -9.60
CA ASN A 15 7.90 -10.19 -9.42
C ASN A 15 7.11 -8.89 -9.12
N ASN A 16 5.78 -8.95 -8.99
CA ASN A 16 4.92 -7.78 -8.81
C ASN A 16 4.25 -7.84 -7.44
N ASP A 17 4.62 -6.96 -6.51
CA ASP A 17 3.86 -6.80 -5.28
C ASP A 17 2.70 -5.84 -5.50
N LEU A 18 1.61 -6.06 -4.78
CA LEU A 18 0.44 -5.20 -4.77
C LEU A 18 0.34 -4.50 -3.43
N PHE A 19 -0.15 -3.27 -3.42
CA PHE A 19 -0.42 -2.58 -2.16
C PHE A 19 -1.60 -1.62 -2.22
N VAL A 20 -2.14 -1.31 -1.05
CA VAL A 20 -3.22 -0.33 -0.85
C VAL A 20 -2.78 0.70 0.19
N TYR A 21 -3.08 1.98 -0.06
CA TYR A 21 -2.85 3.03 0.93
C TYR A 21 -3.91 2.98 2.02
N VAL A 22 -3.46 2.98 3.27
CA VAL A 22 -4.33 2.96 4.45
C VAL A 22 -4.24 4.28 5.21
N GLU A 23 -5.34 4.67 5.85
CA GLU A 23 -5.42 5.90 6.64
C GLU A 23 -4.46 5.84 7.82
N ASN A 24 -4.52 4.79 8.64
CA ASN A 24 -3.58 4.54 9.73
C ASN A 24 -3.57 3.06 10.17
N ALA A 25 -2.57 2.72 10.98
CA ALA A 25 -2.34 1.36 11.51
C ALA A 25 -3.43 0.89 12.48
N ASP A 26 -3.85 1.75 13.41
CA ASP A 26 -4.79 1.40 14.48
C ASP A 26 -6.18 1.08 13.92
N LEU A 27 -6.63 1.85 12.94
CA LEU A 27 -7.92 1.67 12.27
C LEU A 27 -7.94 0.39 11.44
N LEU A 28 -6.84 0.07 10.75
CA LEU A 28 -6.69 -1.21 10.07
C LEU A 28 -6.78 -2.38 11.07
N ASN A 29 -6.07 -2.30 12.19
CA ASN A 29 -6.12 -3.34 13.22
C ASN A 29 -7.52 -3.50 13.81
N LYS A 30 -8.21 -2.39 14.10
CA LYS A 30 -9.61 -2.43 14.54
C LYS A 30 -10.52 -3.07 13.50
N TRP A 31 -10.39 -2.69 12.23
CA TRP A 31 -11.19 -3.24 11.13
C TRP A 31 -10.99 -4.75 10.95
N LYS A 32 -9.77 -5.27 11.17
CA LYS A 32 -9.50 -6.72 11.13
C LYS A 32 -10.29 -7.49 12.21
N SER A 33 -10.62 -6.86 13.33
CA SER A 33 -11.41 -7.45 14.41
C SER A 33 -12.90 -7.09 14.36
N ASP A 34 -13.25 -5.99 13.69
CA ASP A 34 -14.62 -5.45 13.63
C ASP A 34 -14.99 -5.08 12.19
N SER A 35 -15.75 -5.97 11.54
CA SER A 35 -16.23 -5.79 10.17
C SER A 35 -17.39 -4.81 10.04
N THR A 36 -17.87 -4.18 11.13
CA THR A 36 -18.86 -3.10 11.06
C THR A 36 -18.24 -1.77 10.61
N ILE A 37 -16.92 -1.63 10.74
CA ILE A 37 -16.19 -0.47 10.27
C ILE A 37 -16.19 -0.46 8.72
N PRO A 38 -16.69 0.60 8.06
CA PRO A 38 -16.69 0.67 6.61
C PRO A 38 -15.28 0.69 6.03
N LEU A 39 -15.05 -0.06 4.95
CA LEU A 39 -13.76 -0.12 4.26
C LEU A 39 -13.26 1.27 3.82
N ALA A 40 -14.17 2.15 3.42
CA ALA A 40 -13.89 3.54 3.02
C ALA A 40 -13.24 4.38 4.13
N GLN A 41 -13.38 4.00 5.41
CA GLN A 41 -12.68 4.68 6.51
C GLN A 41 -11.24 4.18 6.68
N VAL A 42 -10.96 2.96 6.25
CA VAL A 42 -9.66 2.29 6.46
C VAL A 42 -8.69 2.60 5.33
N VAL A 43 -9.18 2.67 4.10
CA VAL A 43 -8.36 2.92 2.90
C VAL A 43 -8.46 4.38 2.48
N GLN A 44 -7.36 4.94 1.94
CA GLN A 44 -7.37 6.30 1.39
C GLN A 44 -8.08 6.37 0.04
N SER A 45 -8.09 5.25 -0.69
CA SER A 45 -8.70 5.11 -2.02
C SER A 45 -9.01 3.64 -2.30
N PHE A 46 -10.05 3.37 -3.08
CA PHE A 46 -10.37 2.03 -3.59
C PHE A 46 -9.52 1.66 -4.81
N ASP A 47 -8.22 1.91 -4.74
CA ASP A 47 -7.27 1.64 -5.80
C ASP A 47 -6.18 0.70 -5.27
N ILE A 48 -5.77 -0.25 -6.12
CA ILE A 48 -4.65 -1.14 -5.87
C ILE A 48 -3.49 -0.68 -6.73
N PHE A 49 -2.31 -0.58 -6.13
CA PHE A 49 -1.09 -0.11 -6.78
C PHE A 49 -0.08 -1.25 -6.88
N ASP A 50 0.75 -1.24 -7.93
CA ASP A 50 1.89 -2.15 -8.04
C ASP A 50 3.18 -1.48 -7.57
N THR A 51 4.14 -2.29 -7.13
CA THR A 51 5.51 -1.84 -6.81
C THR A 51 6.47 -1.96 -8.00
N ASP A 52 6.12 -2.74 -9.03
CA ASP A 52 6.99 -3.14 -10.13
C ASP A 52 7.26 -2.03 -11.16
N THR A 53 6.49 -0.93 -11.15
CA THR A 53 6.73 0.16 -12.11
C THR A 53 7.87 1.09 -11.69
N GLY A 54 9.11 0.57 -11.68
CA GLY A 54 10.37 1.24 -12.07
C GLY A 54 10.56 2.74 -11.82
N SER A 55 10.00 3.30 -10.74
CA SER A 55 9.91 4.75 -10.63
C SER A 55 11.18 5.33 -10.00
N HIS A 56 12.10 5.71 -10.88
CA HIS A 56 13.12 6.74 -10.66
C HIS A 56 12.55 8.07 -10.09
N THR A 57 11.22 8.20 -10.03
CA THR A 57 10.47 9.36 -9.53
C THR A 57 9.71 9.11 -8.21
N GLY A 58 9.71 7.86 -7.69
CA GLY A 58 9.06 7.50 -6.43
C GLY A 58 7.52 7.49 -6.43
N LYS A 59 6.86 7.48 -7.60
CA LYS A 59 5.39 7.41 -7.70
C LYS A 59 4.94 5.99 -8.04
N ALA A 60 3.99 5.45 -7.28
CA ALA A 60 3.36 4.18 -7.62
C ALA A 60 2.25 4.37 -8.64
N SER A 61 2.09 3.38 -9.52
CA SER A 61 1.03 3.35 -10.54
C SER A 61 -0.10 2.40 -10.11
N LYS A 62 -1.31 2.65 -10.62
CA LYS A 62 -2.45 1.74 -10.39
C LYS A 62 -2.18 0.42 -11.13
N ALA A 63 -2.37 -0.69 -10.42
CA ALA A 63 -2.24 -2.02 -11.01
C ALA A 63 -3.36 -2.28 -12.02
N SER A 64 -3.04 -3.00 -13.10
CA SER A 64 -4.04 -3.41 -14.09
C SER A 64 -4.98 -4.47 -13.50
N ARG A 65 -6.24 -4.55 -13.98
CA ARG A 65 -7.20 -5.59 -13.56
C ARG A 65 -6.68 -6.99 -13.82
N GLN A 66 -5.95 -7.18 -14.92
CA GLN A 66 -5.32 -8.45 -15.25
C GLN A 66 -4.25 -8.82 -14.22
N THR A 67 -3.40 -7.86 -13.82
CA THR A 67 -2.40 -8.07 -12.76
C THR A 67 -3.06 -8.45 -11.44
N ILE A 68 -4.11 -7.73 -11.04
CA ILE A 68 -4.88 -7.99 -9.81
C ILE A 68 -5.46 -9.41 -9.83
N SER A 69 -6.13 -9.80 -10.93
CA SER A 69 -6.72 -11.13 -11.05
C SER A 69 -5.68 -12.24 -11.06
N ASN A 70 -4.53 -12.03 -11.70
CA ASN A 70 -3.47 -13.04 -11.75
C ASN A 70 -2.84 -13.30 -10.37
N ILE A 71 -2.71 -12.26 -9.54
CA ILE A 71 -2.04 -12.36 -8.23
C ILE A 71 -3.01 -12.77 -7.12
N LEU A 72 -4.21 -12.17 -7.09
CA LEU A 72 -5.15 -12.34 -5.99
C LEU A 72 -6.22 -13.41 -6.28
N ASP A 73 -6.23 -13.95 -7.51
CA ASP A 73 -7.23 -14.89 -8.02
C ASP A 73 -8.66 -14.33 -7.91
N THR A 74 -8.81 -13.03 -8.22
CA THR A 74 -10.10 -12.35 -8.15
C THR A 74 -10.23 -11.17 -9.11
N ASN A 75 -11.41 -11.04 -9.71
CA ASN A 75 -11.78 -9.89 -10.55
C ASN A 75 -12.59 -8.82 -9.79
N ASP A 76 -12.92 -9.10 -8.53
CA ASP A 76 -13.67 -8.21 -7.63
C ASP A 76 -12.69 -7.34 -6.83
N LEU A 77 -12.80 -6.03 -7.03
CA LEU A 77 -11.86 -5.06 -6.46
C LEU A 77 -11.99 -4.97 -4.93
N ASP A 78 -13.20 -5.03 -4.39
CA ASP A 78 -13.45 -5.01 -2.94
C ASP A 78 -12.86 -6.26 -2.27
N ARG A 79 -13.02 -7.43 -2.87
CA ARG A 79 -12.40 -8.67 -2.38
C ARG A 79 -10.88 -8.60 -2.45
N ALA A 80 -10.33 -8.07 -3.55
CA ALA A 80 -8.90 -7.87 -3.71
C ALA A 80 -8.32 -6.95 -2.62
N ILE A 81 -8.95 -5.79 -2.39
CA ILE A 81 -8.53 -4.85 -1.34
C ILE A 81 -8.57 -5.52 0.03
N LYS A 82 -9.67 -6.20 0.38
CA LYS A 82 -9.79 -6.90 1.66
C LYS A 82 -8.70 -7.94 1.85
N LYS A 83 -8.39 -8.72 0.81
CA LYS A 83 -7.32 -9.73 0.83
C LYS A 83 -5.96 -9.09 1.12
N ILE A 84 -5.63 -7.98 0.42
CA ILE A 84 -4.41 -7.21 0.69
C ILE A 84 -4.39 -6.71 2.14
N LEU A 85 -5.48 -6.16 2.65
CA LEU A 85 -5.51 -5.64 4.02
C LEU A 85 -5.32 -6.72 5.08
N VAL A 86 -5.88 -7.91 4.87
CA VAL A 86 -5.81 -9.04 5.81
C VAL A 86 -4.45 -9.71 5.78
N GLU A 87 -3.99 -10.10 4.58
CA GLU A 87 -2.78 -10.92 4.36
C GLU A 87 -1.52 -10.08 4.16
N GLY A 88 -1.67 -8.79 3.83
CA GLY A 88 -0.57 -7.89 3.55
C GLY A 88 0.12 -7.35 4.79
N GLU A 89 1.40 -7.03 4.61
CA GLU A 89 2.28 -6.44 5.61
C GLU A 89 2.07 -4.93 5.69
N LEU A 90 1.83 -4.39 6.89
CA LEU A 90 1.69 -2.95 7.09
C LEU A 90 3.07 -2.29 7.13
N ILE A 91 3.33 -1.42 6.16
CA ILE A 91 4.59 -0.69 6.03
C ILE A 91 4.32 0.81 6.16
N LYS A 92 5.08 1.47 7.03
CA LYS A 92 5.16 2.94 7.05
C LYS A 92 5.98 3.38 5.84
N ALA A 93 5.33 3.99 4.85
CA ALA A 93 6.04 4.52 3.70
C ALA A 93 6.96 5.66 4.17
N PRO A 94 8.22 5.70 3.71
CA PRO A 94 9.08 6.85 4.00
C PRO A 94 8.38 8.09 3.44
N VAL A 95 8.27 9.14 4.26
CA VAL A 95 7.91 10.45 3.75
C VAL A 95 8.91 10.72 2.62
N ALA A 96 8.42 11.03 1.42
CA ALA A 96 9.27 11.54 0.36
C ALA A 96 9.81 12.90 0.83
N VAL A 97 10.86 12.87 1.64
CA VAL A 97 11.62 14.06 1.98
C VAL A 97 12.26 14.45 0.66
N ASN A 98 11.77 15.52 0.03
CA ASN A 98 12.48 16.15 -1.07
C ASN A 98 13.88 16.44 -0.54
N LYS A 99 14.87 15.64 -0.97
CA LYS A 99 16.27 15.85 -0.66
C LYS A 99 16.71 17.05 -1.49
N ALA A 100 16.31 18.24 -1.07
CA ALA A 100 16.96 19.46 -1.49
C ALA A 100 18.40 19.38 -0.97
N HIS A 101 19.31 19.04 -1.88
CA HIS A 101 20.74 19.30 -1.89
C HIS A 101 21.50 19.26 -0.55
N GLY A 102 22.31 18.21 -0.39
CA GLY A 102 23.46 18.19 0.52
C GLY A 102 23.18 17.72 1.94
N MET A 103 23.64 16.51 2.28
CA MET A 103 24.63 16.29 3.36
C MET A 103 24.91 14.79 3.45
N TYR A 104 26.11 14.42 3.04
CA TYR A 104 26.76 13.17 3.43
C TYR A 104 27.54 13.54 4.69
N VAL A 105 27.21 12.97 5.85
CA VAL A 105 28.20 12.67 6.89
C VAL A 105 27.68 11.50 7.72
N SER A 106 28.40 10.38 7.61
CA SER A 106 28.36 9.31 8.60
C SER A 106 28.88 9.87 9.93
N SER A 107 28.13 9.65 11.01
CA SER A 107 28.67 9.54 12.37
C SER A 107 29.06 8.07 12.51
N VAL A 108 30.26 7.66 12.91
CA VAL A 108 31.11 8.03 14.06
C VAL A 108 32.55 7.68 13.72
#